data_AF-A0A524E3P7-F1
#
_entry.id   AF-A0A524E3P7-F1
#
_cell.length_a   1.000
_cell.length_b   1.000
_cell.length_c   1.000
_cell.angle_alpha   90.00
_cell.angle_beta   90.00
_cell.angle_gamma   90.00
#
_symmetry.space_group_name_H-M   'P 1'
#
loop_
_entity.id
_entity.type
_entity.pdbx_description
1 polymer ?
#
loop_
_entity_poly.entity_id
_entity_poly.type
_entity_poly.pdbx_seq_one_letter_code
_entity_poly.pdbx_strand_id
1 'polypeptide(L)'
;MSDEKKITVTSQEGRRFPPPKSFVDKAYIKSHDERMKLWKESIENPDDFWLKIANSDLFYWKKAPTKGFNWKNPENAEFTFFEDGVTNLAYNCLDKWVERGRGDQVAIIWQGDPVEESKTYTYSELLSEVNKAANVLKNLGLKKGDTVTIYLPM
;
A
#
# COMPACT_ATOMS: atom_id res chain seq x y z
N MET A 1 -46.72 -14.78 10.19
CA MET A 1 -46.07 -14.12 9.02
C MET A 1 -45.60 -12.78 9.52
N SER A 2 -44.31 -12.66 9.83
CA SER A 2 -43.71 -11.46 10.37
C SER A 2 -43.48 -10.46 9.23
N ASP A 3 -44.20 -9.35 9.26
CA ASP A 3 -44.02 -8.23 8.32
C ASP A 3 -42.55 -7.78 8.31
N GLU A 4 -41.90 -7.93 7.16
CA GLU A 4 -40.58 -7.38 6.90
C GLU A 4 -40.66 -5.84 6.98
N LYS A 5 -40.14 -5.27 8.07
CA LYS A 5 -39.91 -3.83 8.18
C LYS A 5 -38.90 -3.39 7.11
N LYS A 6 -39.39 -2.97 5.94
CA LYS A 6 -38.60 -2.27 4.93
C LYS A 6 -38.15 -0.93 5.50
N ILE A 7 -36.83 -0.69 5.49
CA ILE A 7 -36.23 0.60 5.84
C ILE A 7 -36.85 1.67 4.92
N THR A 8 -37.64 2.57 5.49
CA THR A 8 -38.23 3.69 4.75
C THR A 8 -37.28 4.87 4.88
N VAL A 9 -36.56 5.18 3.80
CA VAL A 9 -35.71 6.38 3.71
C VAL A 9 -36.62 7.59 3.57
N THR A 10 -36.73 8.39 4.64
CA THR A 10 -37.64 9.55 4.73
C THR A 10 -37.05 10.86 4.19
N SER A 11 -35.78 10.89 3.81
CA SER A 11 -35.12 12.06 3.22
C SER A 11 -34.33 11.66 1.98
N GLN A 12 -34.59 12.35 0.86
CA GLN A 12 -33.78 12.25 -0.35
C GLN A 12 -32.85 13.47 -0.39
N GLU A 13 -31.57 13.26 -0.13
CA GLU A 13 -30.54 14.29 -0.22
C GLU A 13 -29.86 14.23 -1.60
N GLY A 14 -30.08 15.26 -2.42
CA GLY A 14 -29.58 15.34 -3.80
C GLY A 14 -28.40 16.30 -3.98
N ARG A 15 -27.97 17.02 -2.94
CA ARG A 15 -26.86 17.98 -3.06
C ARG A 15 -25.56 17.25 -3.37
N ARG A 16 -24.78 17.85 -4.28
CA ARG A 16 -23.41 17.41 -4.59
C ARG A 16 -22.43 18.45 -4.07
N PHE A 17 -21.38 17.98 -3.41
CA PHE A 17 -20.32 18.82 -2.87
C PHE A 17 -19.05 18.58 -3.68
N PRO A 18 -18.76 19.42 -4.71
CA PRO A 18 -17.52 19.27 -5.45
C PRO A 18 -16.32 19.57 -4.55
N PRO A 19 -15.17 18.90 -4.77
CA PRO A 19 -13.96 19.20 -4.02
C PRO A 19 -13.53 20.66 -4.26
N PRO A 20 -13.02 21.35 -3.24
CA PRO A 20 -12.46 22.68 -3.41
C PRO A 20 -11.34 22.70 -4.46
N LYS A 21 -11.23 23.78 -5.24
CA LYS A 21 -10.21 23.92 -6.29
C LYS A 21 -8.79 23.70 -5.76
N SER A 22 -8.50 24.25 -4.57
CA SER A 22 -7.21 24.09 -3.90
C SER A 22 -6.84 22.65 -3.58
N PHE A 23 -7.81 21.76 -3.43
CA PHE A 23 -7.60 20.32 -3.28
C PHE A 23 -7.35 19.66 -4.64
N VAL A 24 -8.18 19.97 -5.64
CA VAL A 24 -8.09 19.40 -6.99
C VAL A 24 -6.72 19.68 -7.62
N ASP A 25 -6.17 20.87 -7.42
CA ASP A 25 -4.87 21.28 -7.97
C ASP A 25 -3.70 20.42 -7.45
N LYS A 26 -3.84 19.82 -6.26
CA LYS A 26 -2.82 18.97 -5.61
C LYS A 26 -3.11 17.46 -5.76
N ALA A 27 -4.29 17.10 -6.26
CA ALA A 27 -4.71 15.71 -6.35
C ALA A 27 -4.01 14.99 -7.52
N TYR A 28 -3.73 13.71 -7.33
CA TYR A 28 -3.22 12.84 -8.41
C TYR A 28 -4.27 12.58 -9.50
N ILE A 29 -5.55 12.64 -9.16
CA ILE A 29 -6.69 12.52 -10.08
C ILE A 29 -7.54 13.78 -9.94
N LYS A 30 -7.72 14.52 -11.03
CA LYS A 30 -8.26 15.88 -11.00
C LYS A 30 -9.75 15.94 -11.32
N SER A 31 -10.30 14.92 -11.96
CA SER A 31 -11.70 14.91 -12.39
C SER A 31 -12.35 13.54 -12.31
N HIS A 32 -13.68 13.55 -12.32
CA HIS A 32 -14.47 12.32 -12.42
C HIS A 32 -14.18 11.58 -13.73
N ASP A 33 -14.07 12.29 -14.85
CA ASP A 33 -13.83 11.68 -16.16
C ASP A 33 -12.46 11.01 -16.23
N GLU A 34 -11.43 11.65 -15.67
CA GLU A 34 -10.09 11.06 -15.55
C GLU A 34 -10.12 9.79 -14.70
N ARG A 35 -10.81 9.82 -13.55
CA ARG A 35 -11.02 8.63 -12.70
C ARG A 35 -11.72 7.51 -13.47
N MET A 36 -12.79 7.84 -14.21
CA MET A 36 -13.58 6.85 -14.96
C MET A 36 -12.76 6.23 -16.10
N LYS A 37 -11.88 7.01 -16.74
CA LYS A 37 -10.95 6.51 -17.75
C LYS A 37 -9.96 5.50 -17.14
N LEU A 38 -9.31 5.84 -16.03
CA LEU A 38 -8.38 4.94 -15.33
C LEU A 38 -9.08 3.67 -14.84
N TRP A 39 -10.28 3.82 -14.27
CA TRP A 39 -11.08 2.68 -13.84
C TRP A 39 -11.42 1.76 -15.02
N LYS A 40 -11.88 2.33 -16.15
CA LYS A 40 -12.18 1.54 -17.35
C LYS A 40 -10.96 0.77 -17.86
N GLU A 41 -9.80 1.42 -17.94
CA GLU A 41 -8.53 0.79 -18.31
C GLU A 41 -8.18 -0.37 -17.36
N SER A 42 -8.35 -0.18 -16.05
CA SER A 42 -8.05 -1.20 -15.04
C SER A 42 -8.95 -2.44 -15.11
N ILE A 43 -10.15 -2.32 -15.69
CA ILE A 43 -11.11 -3.43 -15.82
C ILE A 43 -10.97 -4.11 -17.18
N GLU A 44 -10.81 -3.33 -18.25
CA GLU A 44 -10.74 -3.86 -19.62
C GLU A 44 -9.36 -4.44 -19.93
N ASN A 45 -8.28 -3.85 -19.43
CA ASN A 45 -6.90 -4.30 -19.66
C ASN A 45 -6.12 -4.36 -18.33
N PRO A 46 -6.53 -5.21 -17.37
CA PRO A 46 -5.97 -5.21 -16.02
C PRO A 46 -4.48 -5.57 -15.99
N ASP A 47 -4.03 -6.49 -16.85
CA ASP A 47 -2.64 -6.94 -16.89
C ASP A 47 -1.69 -5.80 -17.25
N ASP A 48 -1.95 -5.14 -18.39
CA ASP A 48 -1.18 -3.98 -18.86
C ASP A 48 -1.25 -2.79 -17.89
N PHE A 49 -2.44 -2.53 -17.34
CA PHE A 49 -2.66 -1.46 -16.36
C PHE A 49 -1.77 -1.64 -15.13
N TRP A 50 -1.75 -2.85 -14.54
CA TRP A 50 -0.96 -3.14 -13.36
C TRP A 50 0.54 -3.23 -13.68
N LEU A 51 0.93 -3.73 -14.86
CA LEU A 51 2.33 -3.71 -15.30
C LEU A 51 2.88 -2.31 -15.44
N LYS A 52 2.10 -1.38 -15.99
CA LYS A 52 2.48 0.04 -16.08
C LYS A 52 2.75 0.65 -14.71
N ILE A 53 1.91 0.34 -13.72
CA ILE A 53 2.10 0.81 -12.35
C ILE A 53 3.32 0.15 -11.70
N ALA A 54 3.46 -1.17 -11.84
CA ALA A 54 4.57 -1.93 -11.24
C ALA A 54 5.93 -1.50 -11.78
N ASN A 55 6.02 -1.16 -13.07
CA ASN A 55 7.24 -0.70 -13.74
C ASN A 55 7.48 0.82 -13.63
N SER A 56 6.65 1.53 -12.87
CA SER A 56 6.90 2.95 -12.55
C SER A 56 7.97 3.10 -11.47
N ASP A 57 8.51 4.31 -11.30
CA ASP A 57 9.52 4.63 -10.29
C ASP A 57 9.02 4.52 -8.83
N LEU A 58 7.76 4.16 -8.63
CA LEU A 58 7.13 3.94 -7.34
C LEU A 58 7.69 2.71 -6.64
N PHE A 59 8.01 1.64 -7.37
CA PHE A 59 8.40 0.36 -6.80
C PHE A 59 9.81 -0.04 -7.21
N TYR A 60 10.56 -0.52 -6.22
CA TYR A 60 11.77 -1.28 -6.48
C TYR A 60 11.42 -2.74 -6.77
N TRP A 61 12.00 -3.27 -7.85
CA TRP A 61 11.99 -4.68 -8.17
C TRP A 61 13.41 -5.16 -8.37
N LYS A 62 13.76 -6.26 -7.70
CA LYS A 62 15.01 -6.98 -8.00
C LYS A 62 14.91 -7.66 -9.37
N LYS A 63 13.73 -8.17 -9.70
CA LYS A 63 13.34 -8.61 -11.04
C LYS A 63 11.97 -8.02 -11.33
N ALA A 64 11.89 -7.13 -12.31
CA ALA A 64 10.63 -6.51 -12.71
C ALA A 64 9.66 -7.57 -13.26
N PRO A 65 8.35 -7.50 -12.93
CA PRO A 65 7.37 -8.44 -13.44
C PRO A 65 7.06 -8.17 -14.91
N THR A 66 6.84 -9.22 -15.67
CA THR A 66 6.30 -9.15 -17.04
C THR A 66 4.84 -9.59 -17.14
N LYS A 67 4.27 -10.06 -16.02
CA LYS A 67 2.85 -10.42 -15.88
C LYS A 67 2.24 -9.60 -14.74
N GLY A 68 1.21 -8.82 -15.01
CA GLY A 68 0.57 -7.91 -14.05
C GLY A 68 -0.48 -8.61 -13.20
N PHE A 69 -1.62 -8.94 -13.80
CA PHE A 69 -2.75 -9.60 -13.14
C PHE A 69 -3.27 -10.72 -14.02
N ASN A 70 -3.35 -11.92 -13.44
CA ASN A 70 -3.88 -13.08 -14.12
C ASN A 70 -4.96 -13.75 -13.28
N TRP A 71 -6.17 -13.80 -13.83
CA TRP A 71 -7.31 -14.48 -13.23
C TRP A 71 -7.38 -15.91 -13.74
N LYS A 72 -6.67 -16.82 -13.05
CA LYS A 72 -6.43 -18.20 -13.50
C LYS A 72 -7.71 -19.04 -13.47
N ASN A 73 -8.47 -18.94 -12.38
CA ASN A 73 -9.73 -19.66 -12.22
C ASN A 73 -10.74 -18.85 -11.39
N PRO A 74 -11.75 -18.23 -12.03
CA PRO A 74 -12.83 -17.50 -11.34
C PRO A 74 -13.62 -18.32 -10.33
N GLU A 75 -13.94 -19.57 -10.68
CA GLU A 75 -14.83 -20.40 -9.87
C GLU A 75 -14.17 -20.78 -8.55
N ASN A 76 -12.84 -20.88 -8.54
CA ASN A 76 -12.03 -21.18 -7.37
C ASN A 76 -11.37 -19.95 -6.73
N ALA A 77 -11.68 -18.74 -7.22
CA ALA A 77 -11.03 -17.50 -6.82
C ALA A 77 -9.49 -17.56 -6.89
N GLU A 78 -8.95 -18.26 -7.89
CA GLU A 78 -7.51 -18.39 -8.10
C GLU A 78 -7.01 -17.28 -9.03
N PHE A 79 -6.14 -16.43 -8.51
CA PHE A 79 -5.52 -15.35 -9.26
C PHE A 79 -4.10 -15.08 -8.79
N THR A 80 -3.31 -14.45 -9.65
CA THR A 80 -1.96 -13.99 -9.31
C THR A 80 -1.76 -12.54 -9.70
N PHE A 81 -0.91 -11.87 -8.92
CA PHE A 81 -0.36 -10.55 -9.25
C PHE A 81 1.16 -10.68 -9.34
N PHE A 82 1.77 -10.12 -10.39
CA PHE A 82 3.23 -10.01 -10.52
C PHE A 82 3.97 -11.34 -10.32
N GLU A 83 3.41 -12.45 -10.84
CA GLU A 83 3.83 -13.81 -10.46
C GLU A 83 5.29 -14.14 -10.76
N ASP A 84 5.90 -13.43 -11.71
CA ASP A 84 7.30 -13.60 -12.11
C ASP A 84 8.22 -12.50 -11.56
N GLY A 85 7.66 -11.53 -10.83
CA GLY A 85 8.38 -10.43 -10.19
C GLY A 85 9.05 -10.84 -8.88
N VAL A 86 10.19 -10.24 -8.58
CA VAL A 86 10.92 -10.46 -7.33
C VAL A 86 11.20 -9.13 -6.67
N THR A 87 10.74 -8.97 -5.43
CA THR A 87 10.96 -7.77 -4.63
C THR A 87 11.18 -8.11 -3.15
N ASN A 88 11.49 -7.08 -2.35
CA ASN A 88 11.56 -7.13 -0.91
C ASN A 88 10.78 -5.93 -0.34
N LEU A 89 9.87 -6.18 0.61
CA LEU A 89 9.01 -5.16 1.17
C LEU A 89 9.80 -4.14 2.01
N ALA A 90 10.69 -4.61 2.89
CA ALA A 90 11.53 -3.73 3.72
C ALA A 90 12.38 -2.80 2.85
N TYR A 91 12.96 -3.32 1.76
CA TYR A 91 13.72 -2.51 0.80
C TYR A 91 12.87 -1.41 0.14
N ASN A 92 11.62 -1.75 -0.23
CA ASN A 92 10.68 -0.76 -0.77
C ASN A 92 10.22 0.28 0.26
N CYS A 93 10.19 -0.08 1.53
CA CYS A 93 9.76 0.79 2.61
C CYS A 93 10.89 1.66 3.16
N LEU A 94 12.15 1.21 3.13
CA LEU A 94 13.28 1.84 3.83
C LEU A 94 14.48 2.05 2.91
N ASP A 95 15.16 0.98 2.50
CA ASP A 95 16.47 1.04 1.84
C ASP A 95 16.46 1.94 0.60
N LYS A 96 15.47 1.79 -0.29
CA LYS A 96 15.38 2.59 -1.52
C LYS A 96 15.29 4.10 -1.24
N TRP A 97 14.73 4.51 -0.11
CA TRP A 97 14.59 5.92 0.23
C TRP A 97 15.88 6.49 0.81
N VAL A 98 16.58 5.71 1.63
CA VAL A 98 17.92 6.06 2.11
C VAL A 98 18.87 6.21 0.92
N GLU A 99 18.89 5.24 0.00
CA GLU A 99 19.72 5.28 -1.22
C GLU A 99 19.38 6.45 -2.15
N ARG A 100 18.10 6.87 -2.20
CA ARG A 100 17.63 8.07 -2.94
C ARG A 100 17.97 9.39 -2.22
N GLY A 101 18.82 9.36 -1.19
CA GLY A 101 19.26 10.55 -0.46
C GLY A 101 18.23 11.11 0.51
N ARG A 102 17.20 10.34 0.88
CA ARG A 102 16.16 10.73 1.85
C ARG A 102 16.43 10.14 3.24
N GLY A 103 17.67 9.78 3.54
CA GLY A 103 18.06 9.15 4.80
C GLY A 103 17.68 9.98 6.03
N ASP A 104 17.92 11.29 5.99
CA ASP A 104 17.63 12.24 7.08
C ASP A 104 16.15 12.65 7.15
N GLN A 105 15.33 12.22 6.20
CA GLN A 105 13.90 12.50 6.24
C GLN A 105 13.22 11.63 7.31
N VAL A 106 12.33 12.25 8.09
CA VAL A 106 11.46 11.57 9.05
C VAL A 106 10.59 10.52 8.35
N ALA A 107 10.70 9.26 8.80
CA ALA A 107 9.93 8.12 8.35
C ALA A 107 8.78 7.78 9.31
N ILE A 108 9.03 7.82 10.63
CA ILE A 108 8.04 7.56 11.67
C ILE A 108 8.05 8.69 12.68
N ILE A 109 6.85 9.16 13.03
CA ILE A 109 6.59 9.97 14.22
C ILE A 109 5.74 9.08 15.12
N TRP A 110 6.34 8.57 16.18
CA TRP A 110 5.66 7.77 17.19
C TRP A 110 5.31 8.65 18.38
N GLN A 111 4.03 8.65 18.74
CA GLN A 111 3.45 9.46 19.79
C GLN A 111 3.04 8.53 20.92
N GLY A 112 3.79 8.53 22.01
CA GLY A 112 3.48 7.73 23.20
C GLY A 112 2.31 8.31 24.01
N ASP A 113 1.89 7.52 24.99
CA ASP A 113 0.97 7.88 26.07
C ASP A 113 1.70 7.59 27.40
N PRO A 114 2.47 8.54 27.97
CA PRO A 114 2.33 10.01 27.90
C PRO A 114 3.00 10.69 26.70
N VAL A 115 2.58 11.92 26.39
CA VAL A 115 2.98 12.64 25.16
C VAL A 115 4.48 12.93 25.10
N GLU A 116 5.11 13.10 26.25
CA GLU A 116 6.54 13.34 26.42
C GLU A 116 7.38 12.14 25.97
N GLU A 117 6.81 10.94 25.98
CA GLU A 117 7.41 9.73 25.43
C GLU A 117 7.16 9.64 23.92
N SER A 118 7.51 10.68 23.17
CA SER A 118 7.45 10.65 21.70
C SER A 118 8.82 10.37 21.11
N LYS A 119 8.85 9.65 19.99
CA LYS A 119 10.08 9.40 19.23
C LYS A 119 9.86 9.67 17.76
N THR A 120 10.87 10.25 17.13
CA THR A 120 10.92 10.40 15.69
C THR A 120 12.07 9.55 15.16
N TYR A 121 11.82 8.83 14.07
CA TYR A 121 12.84 8.07 13.37
C TYR A 121 12.96 8.59 11.94
N THR A 122 14.17 8.95 11.55
CA THR A 122 14.51 9.14 10.14
C THR A 122 14.56 7.80 9.40
N TYR A 123 14.54 7.82 8.07
CA TYR A 123 14.69 6.59 7.27
C TYR A 123 15.97 5.82 7.60
N SER A 124 17.10 6.53 7.81
CA SER A 124 18.37 5.91 8.17
C SER A 124 18.33 5.24 9.56
N GLU A 125 17.73 5.91 10.55
CA GLU A 125 17.61 5.35 11.91
C GLU A 125 16.68 4.14 11.92
N LEU A 126 15.52 4.25 11.26
CA LEU A 126 14.56 3.15 11.18
C LEU A 126 15.14 1.94 10.44
N LEU A 127 15.89 2.15 9.36
CA LEU A 127 16.61 1.09 8.66
C LEU A 127 17.62 0.40 9.58
N SER A 128 18.32 1.14 10.44
CA SER A 128 19.24 0.57 11.43
C SER A 128 18.50 -0.33 12.43
N GLU A 129 17.39 0.13 13.00
CA GLU A 129 16.60 -0.64 13.97
C GLU A 129 16.00 -1.91 13.34
N VAL A 130 15.46 -1.81 12.12
CA VAL A 130 14.93 -2.97 11.39
C VAL A 130 16.03 -3.99 11.10
N ASN A 131 17.23 -3.55 10.71
CA ASN A 131 18.37 -4.44 10.46
C ASN A 131 18.85 -5.14 11.73
N LYS A 132 18.87 -4.45 12.88
CA LYS A 132 19.19 -5.06 14.18
C LYS A 132 18.18 -6.16 14.52
N ALA A 133 16.89 -5.87 14.43
CA ALA A 133 15.83 -6.84 14.68
C ALA A 133 15.90 -8.05 13.72
N ALA A 134 16.11 -7.80 12.43
CA ALA A 134 16.26 -8.86 11.43
C ALA A 134 17.45 -9.77 11.71
N ASN A 135 18.59 -9.22 12.14
CA ASN A 135 19.76 -10.02 12.52
C ASN A 135 19.52 -10.86 13.79
N VAL A 136 18.79 -10.34 14.77
CA VAL A 136 18.36 -11.13 15.94
C VAL A 136 17.48 -12.29 15.51
N LEU A 137 16.47 -12.06 14.68
CA LEU A 137 15.58 -13.12 14.18
C LEU A 137 16.34 -14.19 13.39
N LYS A 138 17.31 -13.79 12.55
CA LYS A 138 18.19 -14.73 11.83
C LYS A 138 19.04 -15.56 12.78
N ASN A 139 19.57 -14.96 13.85
CA ASN A 139 20.36 -15.67 14.87
C ASN A 139 19.51 -16.68 15.66
N LEU A 140 18.21 -16.42 15.82
CA LEU A 140 17.25 -17.37 16.39
C LEU A 140 16.86 -18.50 15.40
N GLY A 141 17.39 -18.49 14.18
CA GLY A 141 17.22 -19.55 13.19
C GLY A 141 16.09 -19.32 12.20
N LEU A 142 15.47 -18.13 12.18
CA LEU A 142 14.36 -17.82 11.28
C LEU A 142 14.77 -17.86 9.80
N LYS A 143 13.96 -18.51 8.97
CA LYS A 143 14.16 -18.69 7.53
C LYS A 143 12.98 -18.15 6.72
N LYS A 144 13.19 -17.99 5.42
CA LYS A 144 12.12 -17.62 4.48
C LYS A 144 11.02 -18.67 4.51
N GLY A 145 9.78 -18.23 4.76
CA GLY A 145 8.61 -19.10 4.85
C GLY A 145 8.18 -19.40 6.29
N ASP A 146 9.02 -19.12 7.27
CA ASP A 146 8.66 -19.25 8.68
C ASP A 146 7.68 -18.16 9.10
N THR A 147 6.84 -18.47 10.08
CA THR A 147 5.83 -17.55 10.63
C THR A 147 6.32 -16.98 11.96
N VAL A 148 6.17 -15.67 12.14
CA VAL A 148 6.49 -14.95 13.40
C VAL A 148 5.23 -14.29 13.92
N THR A 149 4.87 -14.58 15.17
CA THR A 149 3.77 -13.91 15.87
C THR A 149 4.29 -12.62 16.50
N ILE A 150 3.64 -11.49 16.18
CA ILE A 150 3.95 -10.18 16.75
C ILE A 150 2.82 -9.80 17.70
N TYR A 151 3.14 -9.61 18.97
CA TYR A 151 2.21 -9.14 19.99
C TYR A 151 2.78 -7.88 20.64
N LEU A 152 2.54 -6.74 20.00
CA LEU A 152 3.05 -5.44 20.40
C LEU A 152 1.90 -4.44 20.52
N PRO A 153 1.95 -3.49 21.48
CA PRO A 153 1.07 -2.33 21.49
C PRO A 153 1.41 -1.38 20.32
N MET A 154 0.60 -0.34 20.17
CA MET A 154 0.89 0.79 19.27
C MET A 154 1.83 1.79 19.92
#